data_AF-A0A847VYX8-F1
#
_entry.id   AF-A0A847VYX8-F1
#
_cell.length_a   1.000
_cell.length_b   1.000
_cell.length_c   1.000
_cell.angle_alpha   90.00
_cell.angle_beta   90.00
_cell.angle_gamma   90.00
#
_symmetry.space_group_name_H-M   'P 1'
#
loop_
_entity.id
_entity.type
_entity.pdbx_description
1 polymer ?
#
loop_
_entity_poly.entity_id
_entity_poly.type
_entity_poly.pdbx_seq_one_letter_code
_entity_poly.pdbx_strand_id
1 'polypeptide(L)'
;MLGITTYSEEDLERAAENIERRRKNLKSQGIELYVMLVPNKEAAYSEYLPGYIRGKVADESRTDKLVEYLSKNGVDIVYPKHELLAAKEKNQVYYKYDTHWNHPGAYTGVCELYARMGISLPTLDNYQLTIGTPAKDLAELAGIGTFCEDDVSYWTEGFGEGVVYEAENVDYGHIRYTSDSEDNRTVLVIGDSYFGSMQPYFYLQFGEVIEINRNAAKYDPDELIARHRPDIVVLQLVERASSVLLHEDILK
;
A
#
# COMPACT_ATOMS: atom_id res chain seq x y z
N MET A 1 15.02 2.00 -8.14
CA MET A 1 13.62 2.27 -8.52
C MET A 1 13.50 2.91 -9.89
N LEU A 2 14.34 3.88 -10.28
CA LEU A 2 14.37 4.46 -11.64
C LEU A 2 14.92 3.54 -12.77
N GLY A 3 14.85 2.21 -12.60
CA GLY A 3 15.31 1.23 -13.60
C GLY A 3 16.83 1.08 -13.80
N ILE A 4 17.64 1.70 -12.93
CA ILE A 4 19.12 1.63 -12.98
C ILE A 4 19.65 0.28 -12.45
N THR A 5 18.88 -0.39 -11.59
CA THR A 5 19.15 -1.75 -11.09
C THR A 5 17.98 -2.64 -11.47
N THR A 6 18.23 -3.94 -11.63
CA THR A 6 17.22 -4.95 -11.98
C THR A 6 17.41 -6.21 -11.13
N TYR A 7 16.35 -6.96 -10.92
CA TYR A 7 16.41 -8.31 -10.37
C TYR A 7 17.00 -9.28 -11.38
N SER A 8 17.72 -10.29 -10.89
CA SER A 8 18.13 -11.45 -11.71
C SER A 8 16.94 -12.37 -11.96
N GLU A 9 17.03 -13.26 -12.95
CA GLU A 9 15.98 -14.26 -13.19
C GLU A 9 15.75 -15.16 -11.97
N GLU A 10 16.82 -15.53 -11.26
CA GLU A 10 16.76 -16.29 -10.01
C GLU A 10 16.00 -15.52 -8.90
N ASP A 11 16.19 -14.20 -8.80
CA ASP A 11 15.44 -13.37 -7.86
C ASP A 11 13.94 -13.35 -8.21
N LEU A 12 13.61 -13.25 -9.50
CA LEU A 12 12.22 -13.22 -9.98
C LEU A 12 11.50 -14.55 -9.70
N GLU A 13 12.17 -15.67 -9.99
CA GLU A 13 11.69 -17.02 -9.68
C GLU A 13 11.48 -17.18 -8.17
N ARG A 14 12.47 -16.79 -7.36
CA ARG A 14 12.40 -16.85 -5.90
C ARG A 14 11.24 -16.03 -5.34
N ALA A 15 11.00 -14.82 -5.87
CA ALA A 15 9.86 -14.01 -5.46
C ALA A 15 8.53 -14.73 -5.71
N ALA A 16 8.36 -15.31 -6.91
CA ALA A 16 7.17 -16.06 -7.28
C ALA A 16 6.94 -17.26 -6.35
N GLU A 17 7.98 -18.06 -6.12
CA GLU A 17 7.93 -19.23 -5.23
C GLU A 17 7.57 -18.86 -3.79
N ASN A 18 8.18 -17.80 -3.25
CA ASN A 18 7.95 -17.37 -1.87
C ASN A 18 6.50 -16.87 -1.67
N ILE A 19 5.97 -16.08 -2.61
CA ILE A 19 4.58 -15.61 -2.59
C ILE A 19 3.62 -16.79 -2.64
N GLU A 20 3.78 -17.71 -3.60
CA GLU A 20 2.89 -18.86 -3.74
C GLU A 20 2.98 -19.82 -2.55
N ARG A 21 4.19 -20.03 -2.01
CA ARG A 21 4.39 -20.84 -0.80
C ARG A 21 3.61 -20.25 0.37
N ARG A 22 3.71 -18.95 0.62
CA ARG A 22 2.98 -18.29 1.72
C ARG A 22 1.48 -18.27 1.47
N ARG A 23 1.04 -17.97 0.25
CA ARG A 23 -0.37 -18.00 -0.16
C ARG A 23 -0.98 -19.38 0.05
N LYS A 24 -0.29 -20.46 -0.34
CA LYS A 24 -0.76 -21.84 -0.14
C LYS A 24 -0.83 -22.21 1.34
N ASN A 25 0.14 -21.79 2.14
CA ASN A 25 0.15 -22.01 3.59
C ASN A 25 -1.06 -21.33 4.27
N LEU A 26 -1.31 -20.06 3.97
CA LEU A 26 -2.45 -19.31 4.52
C LEU A 26 -3.79 -19.87 4.02
N LYS A 27 -3.89 -20.21 2.73
CA LYS A 27 -5.10 -20.81 2.16
C LYS A 27 -5.45 -22.15 2.81
N SER A 28 -4.46 -22.95 3.22
CA SER A 28 -4.70 -24.20 3.95
C SER A 28 -5.33 -24.00 5.33
N GLN A 29 -5.27 -22.78 5.86
CA GLN A 29 -5.89 -22.34 7.10
C GLN A 29 -7.20 -21.57 6.87
N GLY A 30 -7.65 -21.45 5.62
CA GLY A 30 -8.83 -20.66 5.24
C GLY A 30 -8.58 -19.16 5.12
N ILE A 31 -7.31 -18.72 5.08
CA ILE A 31 -6.91 -17.31 5.08
C ILE A 31 -6.50 -16.88 3.67
N GLU A 32 -7.02 -15.76 3.18
CA GLU A 32 -6.66 -15.18 1.89
C GLU A 32 -5.42 -14.27 2.02
N LEU A 33 -4.52 -14.30 1.03
CA LEU A 33 -3.33 -13.44 1.00
C LEU A 33 -3.34 -12.52 -0.22
N TYR A 34 -3.33 -11.22 0.05
CA TYR A 34 -3.11 -10.18 -0.96
C TYR A 34 -1.76 -9.51 -0.74
N VAL A 35 -0.98 -9.40 -1.81
CA VAL A 35 0.30 -8.69 -1.80
C VAL A 35 0.16 -7.45 -2.66
N MET A 36 0.46 -6.29 -2.10
CA MET A 36 0.38 -5.00 -2.77
C MET A 36 1.74 -4.30 -2.77
N LEU A 37 2.20 -3.93 -3.95
CA LEU A 37 3.32 -3.02 -4.14
C LEU A 37 2.79 -1.63 -4.45
N VAL A 38 3.16 -0.65 -3.64
CA VAL A 38 2.83 0.77 -3.84
C VAL A 38 3.95 1.40 -4.67
N PRO A 39 3.67 1.99 -5.85
CA PRO A 39 4.69 2.69 -6.63
C PRO A 39 5.38 3.78 -5.79
N ASN A 40 6.63 4.15 -6.08
CA ASN A 40 7.17 5.35 -5.46
C ASN A 40 6.65 6.60 -6.16
N LYS A 41 6.75 7.72 -5.45
CA LYS A 41 6.43 9.05 -5.97
C LYS A 41 7.17 9.37 -7.27
N GLU A 42 8.45 9.03 -7.40
CA GLU A 42 9.22 9.28 -8.62
C GLU A 42 8.76 8.44 -9.82
N ALA A 43 8.04 7.34 -9.62
CA ALA A 43 7.42 6.59 -10.71
C ALA A 43 6.17 7.32 -11.24
N ALA A 44 5.43 8.01 -10.37
CA ALA A 44 4.27 8.81 -10.76
C ALA A 44 4.66 10.20 -11.28
N TYR A 45 5.72 10.82 -10.75
CA TYR A 45 6.11 12.21 -10.99
C TYR A 45 7.53 12.37 -11.55
N SER A 46 7.90 11.51 -12.50
CA SER A 46 9.24 11.50 -13.10
C SER A 46 9.58 12.79 -13.86
N GLU A 47 8.58 13.56 -14.30
CA GLU A 47 8.77 14.84 -14.99
C GLU A 47 9.40 15.93 -14.11
N TYR A 48 9.29 15.82 -12.78
CA TYR A 48 9.90 16.73 -11.82
C TYR A 48 11.35 16.37 -11.48
N LEU A 49 11.88 15.26 -11.99
CA LEU A 49 13.28 14.93 -11.81
C LEU A 49 14.19 15.94 -12.55
N PRO A 50 15.40 16.23 -12.02
CA PRO A 50 16.39 17.03 -12.75
C PRO A 50 16.68 16.43 -14.13
N GLY A 51 16.85 17.28 -15.15
CA GLY A 51 17.00 16.83 -16.54
C GLY A 51 18.15 15.85 -16.76
N TYR A 52 19.26 16.00 -16.02
CA TYR A 52 20.41 15.09 -16.08
C TYR A 52 20.16 13.71 -15.45
N ILE A 53 19.08 13.57 -14.65
CA ILE A 53 18.61 12.28 -14.12
C ILE A 53 17.57 11.69 -15.06
N ARG A 54 16.65 12.49 -15.61
CA ARG A 54 15.59 12.01 -16.52
C ARG A 54 16.13 11.16 -17.67
N GLY A 55 17.22 11.59 -18.31
CA GLY A 55 17.85 10.82 -19.39
C GLY A 55 18.52 9.50 -18.96
N LYS A 56 18.52 9.17 -17.67
CA LYS A 56 19.05 7.92 -17.09
C LYS A 56 17.96 7.03 -16.50
N VAL A 57 16.71 7.50 -16.47
CA VAL A 57 15.57 6.71 -16.03
C VAL A 57 15.27 5.72 -17.15
N ALA A 58 15.24 4.42 -16.84
CA ALA A 58 14.81 3.43 -17.81
C ALA A 58 13.28 3.45 -17.93
N ASP A 59 12.76 3.02 -19.08
CA ASP A 59 11.31 2.94 -19.32
C ASP A 59 10.62 2.01 -18.31
N GLU A 60 11.32 0.96 -17.87
CA GLU A 60 10.86 0.01 -16.88
C GLU A 60 11.77 -0.01 -15.64
N SER A 61 11.15 0.08 -14.47
CA SER A 61 11.78 -0.16 -13.18
C SER A 61 12.00 -1.66 -12.94
N ARG A 62 12.83 -1.99 -11.94
CA ARG A 62 12.94 -3.37 -11.43
C ARG A 62 11.59 -3.92 -10.96
N THR A 63 10.70 -3.05 -10.47
CA THR A 63 9.38 -3.45 -9.97
C THR A 63 8.45 -3.76 -11.12
N ASP A 64 8.49 -2.97 -12.20
CA ASP A 64 7.72 -3.24 -13.41
C ASP A 64 8.09 -4.62 -13.98
N LYS A 65 9.40 -4.93 -14.07
CA LYS A 65 9.90 -6.25 -14.48
C LYS A 65 9.47 -7.37 -13.54
N LEU A 66 9.48 -7.13 -12.23
CA LEU A 66 9.00 -8.09 -11.23
C LEU A 66 7.52 -8.38 -11.43
N VAL A 67 6.68 -7.35 -11.50
CA VAL A 67 5.23 -7.49 -11.67
C VAL A 67 4.90 -8.17 -12.99
N GLU A 68 5.60 -7.82 -14.07
CA GLU A 68 5.44 -8.46 -15.38
C GLU A 68 5.79 -9.95 -15.32
N TYR A 69 6.91 -10.30 -14.69
CA TYR A 69 7.30 -11.71 -14.50
C TYR A 69 6.28 -12.48 -13.67
N LEU A 70 5.85 -11.93 -12.53
CA LEU A 70 4.85 -12.55 -11.64
C LEU A 70 3.54 -12.82 -12.39
N SER A 71 3.04 -11.81 -13.12
CA SER A 71 1.84 -11.92 -13.94
C SER A 71 1.95 -12.99 -15.02
N LYS A 72 3.06 -13.02 -15.78
CA LYS A 72 3.32 -14.06 -16.80
C LYS A 72 3.38 -15.48 -16.23
N ASN A 73 3.74 -15.62 -14.96
CA ASN A 73 3.81 -16.90 -14.25
C ASN A 73 2.59 -17.18 -13.37
N GLY A 74 1.51 -16.41 -13.50
CA GLY A 74 0.24 -16.65 -12.81
C GLY A 74 0.25 -16.28 -11.32
N VAL A 75 1.24 -15.53 -10.86
CA VAL A 75 1.30 -15.02 -9.48
C VAL A 75 0.67 -13.63 -9.44
N ASP A 76 -0.57 -13.56 -8.96
CA ASP A 76 -1.30 -12.29 -8.86
C ASP A 76 -0.78 -11.44 -7.68
N ILE A 77 -0.51 -10.16 -7.95
CA ILE A 77 -0.21 -9.13 -6.97
C ILE A 77 -0.83 -7.81 -7.41
N VAL A 78 -0.99 -6.87 -6.49
CA VAL A 78 -1.52 -5.53 -6.76
C VAL A 78 -0.37 -4.56 -6.96
N TYR A 79 -0.32 -3.89 -8.10
CA TYR A 79 0.65 -2.82 -8.37
C TYR A 79 -0.04 -1.73 -9.22
N PRO A 80 -0.66 -0.72 -8.59
CA PRO A 80 -1.59 0.19 -9.25
C PRO A 80 -0.89 1.32 -10.02
N LYS A 81 0.27 1.07 -10.65
CA LYS A 81 1.07 2.14 -11.28
C LYS A 81 0.32 2.81 -12.43
N HIS A 82 -0.33 2.05 -13.29
CA HIS A 82 -1.03 2.60 -14.46
C HIS A 82 -2.27 3.39 -14.04
N GLU A 83 -3.01 2.88 -13.07
CA GLU A 83 -4.20 3.49 -12.49
C GLU A 83 -3.83 4.79 -11.77
N LEU A 84 -2.70 4.80 -11.05
CA LEU A 84 -2.18 5.97 -10.37
C LEU A 84 -1.74 7.06 -11.36
N LEU A 85 -1.11 6.70 -12.47
CA LEU A 85 -0.78 7.63 -13.56
C LEU A 85 -2.04 8.21 -14.21
N ALA A 86 -3.09 7.41 -14.40
CA ALA A 86 -4.37 7.90 -14.91
C ALA A 86 -5.08 8.83 -13.92
N ALA A 87 -5.06 8.50 -12.62
CA ALA A 87 -5.64 9.33 -11.57
C ALA A 87 -4.91 10.67 -11.40
N LYS A 88 -3.59 10.69 -11.60
CA LYS A 88 -2.74 11.88 -11.57
C LYS A 88 -3.19 12.97 -12.55
N GLU A 89 -3.77 12.60 -13.70
CA GLU A 89 -4.27 13.56 -14.70
C GLU A 89 -5.48 14.36 -14.20
N LYS A 90 -6.19 13.85 -13.18
CA LYS A 90 -7.34 14.52 -12.55
C LYS A 90 -7.00 15.19 -11.23
N ASN A 91 -6.24 14.50 -10.38
CA ASN A 91 -5.95 14.92 -9.01
C ASN A 91 -4.48 14.71 -8.69
N GLN A 92 -3.92 15.53 -7.79
CA GLN A 92 -2.62 15.19 -7.20
C GLN A 92 -2.77 13.87 -6.42
N VAL A 93 -1.87 12.91 -6.66
CA VAL A 93 -1.92 11.56 -6.06
C VAL A 93 -0.80 11.28 -5.05
N TYR A 94 0.16 12.21 -4.90
CA TYR A 94 1.14 12.23 -3.82
C TYR A 94 1.25 13.62 -3.24
N TYR A 95 1.54 13.72 -1.94
CA TYR A 95 1.91 14.99 -1.33
C TYR A 95 3.17 15.56 -2.00
N LYS A 96 3.25 16.87 -2.18
CA LYS A 96 4.37 17.56 -2.82
C LYS A 96 5.64 17.51 -1.96
N TYR A 97 5.49 17.68 -0.64
CA TYR A 97 6.59 17.81 0.31
C TYR A 97 6.87 16.56 1.14
N ASP A 98 6.26 15.45 0.75
CA ASP A 98 6.29 14.20 1.50
C ASP A 98 6.50 13.01 0.54
N THR A 99 6.95 11.87 1.07
CA THR A 99 7.20 10.64 0.29
C THR A 99 5.92 9.90 -0.08
N HIS A 100 4.85 10.06 0.70
CA HIS A 100 3.65 9.23 0.60
C HIS A 100 2.70 9.69 -0.50
N TRP A 101 1.92 8.75 -1.01
CA TRP A 101 0.69 9.09 -1.72
C TRP A 101 -0.26 9.85 -0.80
N ASN A 102 -1.20 10.62 -1.36
CA ASN A 102 -2.28 11.23 -0.59
C ASN A 102 -3.56 10.39 -0.70
N HIS A 103 -4.68 10.85 -0.15
CA HIS A 103 -5.94 10.08 -0.19
C HIS A 103 -6.40 9.69 -1.60
N PRO A 104 -6.38 10.57 -2.63
CA PRO A 104 -6.66 10.15 -4.00
C PRO A 104 -5.77 9.02 -4.52
N GLY A 105 -4.45 9.09 -4.24
CA GLY A 105 -3.52 8.03 -4.62
C GLY A 105 -3.78 6.72 -3.88
N ALA A 106 -3.96 6.79 -2.56
CA ALA A 106 -4.30 5.64 -1.72
C ALA A 106 -5.62 5.00 -2.13
N TYR A 107 -6.66 5.80 -2.40
CA TYR A 107 -7.95 5.32 -2.86
C TYR A 107 -7.84 4.57 -4.19
N THR A 108 -7.04 5.09 -5.13
CA THR A 108 -6.77 4.41 -6.40
C THR A 108 -6.16 3.03 -6.17
N GLY A 109 -5.19 2.94 -5.25
CA GLY A 109 -4.60 1.65 -4.86
C GLY A 109 -5.56 0.72 -4.14
N VAL A 110 -6.42 1.25 -3.27
CA VAL A 110 -7.46 0.48 -2.57
C VAL A 110 -8.49 -0.07 -3.55
N CYS A 111 -8.94 0.69 -4.55
CA CYS A 111 -9.83 0.20 -5.60
C CYS A 111 -9.25 -1.04 -6.30
N GLU A 112 -7.97 -0.99 -6.67
CA GLU A 112 -7.29 -2.12 -7.33
C GLU A 112 -7.14 -3.34 -6.41
N LEU A 113 -6.88 -3.12 -5.14
CA LEU A 113 -6.81 -4.18 -4.13
C LEU A 113 -8.20 -4.80 -3.90
N TYR A 114 -9.22 -3.97 -3.75
CA TYR A 114 -10.59 -4.39 -3.46
C TYR A 114 -11.23 -5.09 -4.64
N ALA A 115 -10.92 -4.69 -5.88
CA ALA A 115 -11.34 -5.42 -7.07
C ALA A 115 -10.87 -6.90 -7.04
N ARG A 116 -9.67 -7.17 -6.52
CA ARG A 116 -9.15 -8.55 -6.34
C ARG A 116 -9.78 -9.29 -5.15
N MET A 117 -10.34 -8.54 -4.21
CA MET A 117 -11.19 -9.06 -3.12
C MET A 117 -12.66 -9.24 -3.53
N GLY A 118 -13.03 -8.88 -4.76
CA GLY A 118 -14.42 -8.87 -5.22
C GLY A 118 -15.28 -7.74 -4.60
N ILE A 119 -14.64 -6.73 -4.01
CA ILE A 119 -15.28 -5.56 -3.42
C ILE A 119 -15.23 -4.42 -4.45
N SER A 120 -16.38 -3.81 -4.74
CA SER A 120 -16.45 -2.66 -5.65
C SER A 120 -16.60 -1.38 -4.83
N LEU A 121 -15.71 -0.44 -5.06
CA LEU A 121 -15.82 0.91 -4.52
C LEU A 121 -16.33 1.87 -5.60
N PRO A 122 -17.06 2.93 -5.23
CA PRO A 122 -17.49 3.94 -6.20
C PRO A 122 -16.29 4.75 -6.71
N THR A 123 -16.49 5.59 -7.73
CA THR A 123 -15.45 6.49 -8.21
C THR A 123 -15.23 7.66 -7.26
N LEU A 124 -13.99 8.18 -7.17
CA LEU A 124 -13.67 9.38 -6.39
C LEU A 124 -14.51 10.61 -6.74
N ASP A 125 -15.00 10.71 -7.98
CA ASP A 125 -15.85 11.83 -8.42
C ASP A 125 -17.14 11.95 -7.58
N ASN A 126 -17.51 10.92 -6.80
CA ASN A 126 -18.65 10.92 -5.87
C ASN A 126 -18.30 11.36 -4.45
N TYR A 127 -17.02 11.57 -4.13
CA TYR A 127 -16.56 11.96 -2.80
C TYR A 127 -16.02 13.39 -2.82
N GLN A 128 -16.35 14.15 -1.78
CA GLN A 128 -15.81 15.50 -1.66
C GLN A 128 -14.36 15.41 -1.16
N LEU A 129 -13.51 16.27 -1.71
CA LEU A 129 -12.14 16.42 -1.26
C LEU A 129 -12.04 17.67 -0.39
N THR A 130 -11.80 17.48 0.92
CA THR A 130 -11.53 18.63 1.81
C THR A 130 -10.05 18.92 1.91
N ILE A 131 -9.69 20.20 1.89
CA ILE A 131 -8.31 20.65 2.02
C ILE A 131 -7.86 20.54 3.49
N GLY A 132 -6.85 19.71 3.73
CA GLY A 132 -6.17 19.56 5.01
C GLY A 132 -4.74 20.10 5.00
N THR A 133 -4.10 20.10 6.17
CA THR A 133 -2.69 20.48 6.34
C THR A 133 -1.78 19.57 5.51
N PRO A 134 -0.79 20.13 4.78
CA PRO A 134 0.13 19.32 4.00
C PRO A 134 1.03 18.43 4.86
N ALA A 135 1.26 17.20 4.38
CA ALA A 135 2.29 16.30 4.89
C ALA A 135 3.68 16.75 4.41
N LYS A 136 4.73 16.53 5.22
CA LYS A 136 6.03 17.21 5.04
C LYS A 136 7.26 16.36 5.37
N ASP A 137 7.22 15.02 5.38
CA ASP A 137 8.36 14.21 5.85
C ASP A 137 9.71 14.55 5.17
N LEU A 138 9.72 14.79 3.85
CA LEU A 138 10.91 15.19 3.08
C LEU A 138 11.31 16.62 3.39
N ALA A 139 10.36 17.53 3.52
CA ALA A 139 10.64 18.93 3.83
C ALA A 139 11.16 19.11 5.27
N GLU A 140 10.67 18.32 6.21
CA GLU A 140 11.18 18.24 7.58
C GLU A 140 12.60 17.67 7.60
N LEU A 141 12.84 16.57 6.88
CA LEU A 141 14.19 16.00 6.72
C LEU A 141 15.19 16.99 6.12
N ALA A 142 14.74 17.82 5.18
CA ALA A 142 15.55 18.86 4.55
C ALA A 142 15.66 20.16 5.37
N GLY A 143 14.96 20.28 6.51
CA GLY A 143 14.98 21.48 7.36
C GLY A 143 14.29 22.70 6.76
N ILE A 144 13.36 22.51 5.81
CA ILE A 144 12.66 23.58 5.08
C ILE A 144 11.14 23.55 5.27
N GLY A 145 10.61 22.73 6.18
CA GLY A 145 9.17 22.52 6.36
C GLY A 145 8.33 23.79 6.58
N THR A 146 8.94 24.84 7.17
CA THR A 146 8.31 26.15 7.39
C THR A 146 8.06 26.94 6.10
N PHE A 147 8.72 26.59 4.99
CA PHE A 147 8.52 27.23 3.68
C PHE A 147 7.58 26.42 2.77
N CYS A 148 7.19 25.22 3.21
CA CYS A 148 6.48 24.22 2.42
C CYS A 148 4.99 24.20 2.81
N GLU A 149 4.26 25.29 2.55
CA GLU A 149 2.86 25.47 2.99
C GLU A 149 1.84 25.47 1.86
N ASP A 150 2.29 25.47 0.60
CA ASP A 150 1.43 25.58 -0.58
C ASP A 150 0.90 24.22 -1.12
N ASP A 151 1.09 23.15 -0.34
CA ASP A 151 0.57 21.82 -0.65
C ASP A 151 -0.75 21.59 0.11
N VAL A 152 -1.54 20.64 -0.38
CA VAL A 152 -2.87 20.33 0.15
C VAL A 152 -2.96 18.85 0.47
N SER A 153 -3.57 18.54 1.61
CA SER A 153 -4.10 17.20 1.83
C SER A 153 -5.55 17.13 1.37
N TYR A 154 -5.94 15.97 0.86
CA TYR A 154 -7.33 15.70 0.54
C TYR A 154 -7.84 14.63 1.49
N TRP A 155 -9.09 14.71 1.91
CA TRP A 155 -9.79 13.62 2.58
C TRP A 155 -11.01 13.25 1.75
N THR A 156 -11.31 11.96 1.65
CA THR A 156 -12.49 11.44 0.96
C THR A 156 -13.68 11.47 1.92
N GLU A 157 -14.53 12.48 1.80
CA GLU A 157 -15.75 12.54 2.60
C GLU A 157 -16.83 11.62 2.05
N GLY A 158 -17.61 10.98 2.93
CA GLY A 158 -18.76 10.13 2.57
C GLY A 158 -18.43 8.64 2.44
N PHE A 159 -17.15 8.24 2.47
CA PHE A 159 -16.79 6.83 2.59
C PHE A 159 -17.17 6.33 3.98
N GLY A 160 -17.90 5.21 4.06
CA GLY A 160 -18.31 4.63 5.34
C GLY A 160 -19.24 5.52 6.16
N GLU A 161 -20.05 6.37 5.51
CA GLU A 161 -20.99 7.24 6.22
C GLU A 161 -21.92 6.43 7.13
N GLY A 162 -21.92 6.76 8.42
CA GLY A 162 -22.71 6.07 9.44
C GLY A 162 -22.02 4.88 10.11
N VAL A 163 -20.86 4.43 9.61
CA VAL A 163 -20.04 3.40 10.25
C VAL A 163 -19.32 4.02 11.45
N VAL A 164 -19.47 3.39 12.60
CA VAL A 164 -18.78 3.72 13.84
C VAL A 164 -17.60 2.78 14.02
N TYR A 165 -16.46 3.32 14.40
CA TYR A 165 -15.27 2.53 14.71
C TYR A 165 -14.59 3.00 15.98
N GLU A 166 -13.86 2.08 16.60
CA GLU A 166 -12.96 2.32 17.71
C GLU A 166 -11.54 1.90 17.32
N ALA A 167 -10.53 2.63 17.81
CA ALA A 167 -9.12 2.31 17.59
C ALA A 167 -8.41 2.09 18.93
N GLU A 168 -7.71 0.97 19.04
CA GLU A 168 -6.97 0.56 20.24
C GLU A 168 -5.50 0.30 19.88
N ASN A 169 -4.59 0.85 20.69
CA ASN A 169 -3.18 0.43 20.66
C ASN A 169 -3.06 -0.87 21.45
N VAL A 170 -2.67 -1.94 20.76
CA VAL A 170 -2.51 -3.28 21.32
C VAL A 170 -1.02 -3.61 21.47
N ASP A 171 -0.70 -4.75 22.08
CA ASP A 171 0.67 -5.12 22.47
C ASP A 171 1.69 -4.93 21.33
N TYR A 172 2.94 -4.58 21.63
CA TYR A 172 3.99 -4.49 20.60
C TYR A 172 3.74 -3.46 19.47
N GLY A 173 2.78 -2.55 19.63
CA GLY A 173 2.58 -1.41 18.73
C GLY A 173 1.81 -1.71 17.45
N HIS A 174 1.00 -2.78 17.43
CA HIS A 174 -0.07 -2.89 16.44
C HIS A 174 -1.28 -2.05 16.86
N ILE A 175 -2.08 -1.63 15.89
CA ILE A 175 -3.33 -0.92 16.12
C ILE A 175 -4.47 -1.84 15.69
N ARG A 176 -5.46 -2.02 16.56
CA ARG A 176 -6.70 -2.70 16.23
C ARG A 176 -7.76 -1.63 15.97
N TYR A 177 -8.46 -1.76 14.86
CA TYR A 177 -9.70 -1.07 14.58
C TYR A 177 -10.86 -2.07 14.64
N THR A 178 -11.93 -1.71 15.33
CA THR A 178 -13.18 -2.47 15.34
C THR A 178 -14.30 -1.57 14.87
N SER A 179 -15.09 -2.01 13.91
CA SER A 179 -16.20 -1.24 13.34
C SER A 179 -17.51 -2.02 13.32
N ASP A 180 -18.62 -1.30 13.20
CA ASP A 180 -19.95 -1.87 12.94
C ASP A 180 -20.25 -2.03 11.43
N SER A 181 -19.20 -2.12 10.59
CA SER A 181 -19.34 -2.37 9.16
C SER A 181 -20.10 -3.68 8.87
N GLU A 182 -20.85 -3.70 7.76
CA GLU A 182 -21.61 -4.88 7.31
C GLU A 182 -20.71 -6.09 7.01
N ASP A 183 -19.49 -5.83 6.51
CA ASP A 183 -18.52 -6.89 6.22
C ASP A 183 -17.74 -7.22 7.50
N ASN A 184 -18.18 -8.29 8.18
CA ASN A 184 -17.66 -8.72 9.46
C ASN A 184 -16.32 -9.46 9.40
N ARG A 185 -15.64 -9.49 8.25
CA ARG A 185 -14.32 -10.13 8.11
C ARG A 185 -13.26 -9.41 8.94
N THR A 186 -12.28 -10.18 9.39
CA THR A 186 -11.09 -9.70 10.10
C THR A 186 -9.91 -9.62 9.14
N VAL A 187 -9.28 -8.44 9.04
CA VAL A 187 -8.14 -8.19 8.15
C VAL A 187 -6.88 -7.90 8.94
N LEU A 188 -5.81 -8.68 8.73
CA LEU A 188 -4.48 -8.36 9.22
C LEU A 188 -3.68 -7.66 8.12
N VAL A 189 -3.29 -6.42 8.35
CA VAL A 189 -2.44 -5.63 7.46
C VAL A 189 -1.02 -5.60 8.02
N ILE A 190 -0.09 -6.16 7.26
CA ILE A 190 1.36 -6.02 7.49
C ILE A 190 1.85 -5.01 6.45
N GLY A 191 2.00 -3.76 6.89
CA GLY A 191 2.22 -2.62 6.01
C GLY A 191 3.48 -1.84 6.34
N ASP A 192 3.70 -0.76 5.60
CA ASP A 192 4.60 0.32 5.98
C ASP A 192 3.81 1.64 6.11
N SER A 193 4.50 2.78 6.18
CA SER A 193 3.85 4.07 6.37
C SER A 193 2.92 4.49 5.21
N TYR A 194 3.00 3.86 4.03
CA TYR A 194 2.04 4.11 2.95
C TYR A 194 0.64 3.62 3.28
N PHE A 195 0.50 2.65 4.19
CA PHE A 195 -0.83 2.23 4.63
C PHE A 195 -1.60 3.36 5.35
N GLY A 196 -0.92 4.40 5.88
CA GLY A 196 -1.57 5.49 6.62
C GLY A 196 -2.72 6.17 5.88
N SER A 197 -2.56 6.50 4.59
CA SER A 197 -3.66 7.06 3.78
C SER A 197 -4.67 6.01 3.28
N MET A 198 -4.40 4.72 3.47
CA MET A 198 -5.32 3.61 3.17
C MET A 198 -6.21 3.25 4.37
N GLN A 199 -5.75 3.49 5.61
CA GLN A 199 -6.39 3.06 6.86
C GLN A 199 -7.92 3.28 6.87
N PRO A 200 -8.46 4.46 6.53
CA PRO A 200 -9.91 4.70 6.61
C PRO A 200 -10.72 3.78 5.73
N TYR A 201 -10.20 3.43 4.55
CA TYR A 201 -10.93 2.56 3.64
C TYR A 201 -11.01 1.13 4.16
N PHE A 202 -10.10 0.73 5.04
CA PHE A 202 -10.10 -0.59 5.67
C PHE A 202 -11.01 -0.61 6.89
N TYR A 203 -10.80 0.27 7.88
CA TYR A 203 -11.57 0.19 9.12
C TYR A 203 -13.03 0.61 8.97
N LEU A 204 -13.39 1.30 7.88
CA LEU A 204 -14.78 1.59 7.52
C LEU A 204 -15.40 0.52 6.61
N GLN A 205 -14.59 -0.37 6.02
CA GLN A 205 -15.06 -1.48 5.19
C GLN A 205 -15.17 -2.78 5.97
N PHE A 206 -14.27 -3.07 6.91
CA PHE A 206 -14.21 -4.35 7.61
C PHE A 206 -14.49 -4.22 9.11
N GLY A 207 -15.15 -5.22 9.68
CA GLY A 207 -15.55 -5.27 11.09
C GLY A 207 -14.35 -5.31 12.06
N GLU A 208 -13.24 -5.92 11.66
CA GLU A 208 -11.97 -5.83 12.41
C GLU A 208 -10.78 -5.66 11.45
N VAL A 209 -9.91 -4.70 11.77
CA VAL A 209 -8.63 -4.49 11.08
C VAL A 209 -7.51 -4.43 12.10
N ILE A 210 -6.54 -5.33 11.99
CA ILE A 210 -5.31 -5.31 12.77
C ILE A 210 -4.20 -4.79 11.85
N GLU A 211 -3.62 -3.66 12.19
CA GLU A 211 -2.50 -3.07 11.45
C GLU A 211 -1.20 -3.21 12.22
N ILE A 212 -0.16 -3.66 11.52
CA ILE A 212 1.19 -3.60 12.04
C ILE A 212 2.18 -3.06 11.00
N ASN A 213 3.03 -2.14 11.47
CA ASN A 213 4.15 -1.68 10.66
C ASN A 213 5.23 -2.77 10.62
N ARG A 214 5.64 -3.19 9.43
CA ARG A 214 6.67 -4.22 9.21
C ARG A 214 8.05 -3.89 9.77
N ASN A 215 8.31 -2.64 10.13
CA ASN A 215 9.55 -2.22 10.79
C ASN A 215 9.40 -2.12 12.31
N ALA A 216 8.27 -2.55 12.88
CA ALA A 216 8.09 -2.64 14.32
C ALA A 216 9.16 -3.53 14.94
N ALA A 217 9.73 -3.07 16.07
CA ALA A 217 10.87 -3.71 16.70
C ALA A 217 10.61 -5.17 17.14
N LYS A 218 9.34 -5.53 17.34
CA LYS A 218 8.89 -6.87 17.72
C LYS A 218 7.59 -7.17 17.02
N TYR A 219 7.64 -7.98 15.96
CA TYR A 219 6.44 -8.64 15.46
C TYR A 219 6.79 -10.01 14.89
N ASP A 220 5.86 -10.95 15.07
CA ASP A 220 5.88 -12.25 14.44
C ASP A 220 4.56 -12.42 13.68
N PRO A 221 4.56 -12.47 12.35
CA PRO A 221 3.34 -12.61 11.57
C PRO A 221 2.58 -13.90 11.89
N ASP A 222 3.29 -15.00 12.19
CA ASP A 222 2.65 -16.28 12.50
C ASP A 222 1.97 -16.24 13.87
N GLU A 223 2.55 -15.52 14.85
CA GLU A 223 1.92 -15.30 16.15
C GLU A 223 0.63 -14.46 15.99
N LEU A 224 0.67 -13.40 15.20
CA LEU A 224 -0.49 -12.55 14.94
C LEU A 224 -1.60 -13.33 14.23
N ILE A 225 -1.25 -14.12 13.22
CA ILE A 225 -2.21 -14.98 12.51
C ILE A 225 -2.82 -16.00 13.47
N ALA A 226 -2.02 -16.66 14.31
CA ALA A 226 -2.53 -17.64 15.28
C ALA A 226 -3.45 -17.00 16.34
N ARG A 227 -3.12 -15.78 16.77
CA ARG A 227 -3.85 -15.03 17.80
C ARG A 227 -5.17 -14.47 17.29
N HIS A 228 -5.13 -13.79 16.14
CA HIS A 228 -6.27 -13.04 15.61
C HIS A 228 -7.12 -13.85 14.63
N ARG A 229 -6.55 -14.89 14.00
CA ARG A 229 -7.23 -15.74 12.99
C ARG A 229 -7.94 -14.90 11.92
N PRO A 230 -7.22 -14.02 11.21
CA PRO A 230 -7.83 -13.16 10.21
C PRO A 230 -8.39 -13.98 9.05
N ASP A 231 -9.46 -13.48 8.42
CA ASP A 231 -9.95 -14.01 7.15
C ASP A 231 -9.01 -13.61 6.00
N ILE A 232 -8.41 -12.43 6.11
CA ILE A 232 -7.56 -11.83 5.09
C ILE A 232 -6.25 -11.33 5.69
N VAL A 233 -5.14 -11.63 5.03
CA VAL A 233 -3.84 -10.99 5.26
C VAL A 233 -3.50 -10.11 4.05
N VAL A 234 -3.17 -8.85 4.31
CA VAL A 234 -2.65 -7.91 3.31
C VAL A 234 -1.20 -7.59 3.64
N LEU A 235 -0.28 -7.95 2.73
CA LEU A 235 1.09 -7.47 2.75
C LEU A 235 1.18 -6.24 1.85
N GLN A 236 1.30 -5.06 2.46
CA GLN A 236 1.51 -3.81 1.74
C GLN A 236 2.99 -3.41 1.85
N LEU A 237 3.63 -3.19 0.70
CA LEU A 237 5.01 -2.74 0.61
C LEU A 237 5.10 -1.56 -0.35
N VAL A 238 5.86 -0.53 -0.02
CA VAL A 238 6.35 0.37 -1.06
C VAL A 238 7.31 -0.37 -1.97
N GLU A 239 7.28 -0.10 -3.28
CA GLU A 239 8.04 -0.86 -4.27
C GLU A 239 9.57 -0.86 -4.03
N ARG A 240 10.09 0.15 -3.32
CA ARG A 240 11.51 0.18 -2.93
C ARG A 240 11.87 -0.93 -1.94
N ALA A 241 10.89 -1.46 -1.23
CA ALA A 241 10.98 -2.63 -0.36
C ALA A 241 10.58 -3.94 -1.05
N SER A 242 10.39 -3.97 -2.38
CA SER A 242 10.01 -5.19 -3.12
C SER A 242 10.97 -6.38 -2.94
N SER A 243 12.21 -6.15 -2.49
CA SER A 243 13.15 -7.23 -2.15
C SER A 243 12.71 -8.09 -0.96
N VAL A 244 11.76 -7.63 -0.15
CA VAL A 244 11.11 -8.43 0.91
C VAL A 244 10.52 -9.72 0.32
N LEU A 245 10.03 -9.67 -0.92
CA LEU A 245 9.46 -10.82 -1.61
C LEU A 245 10.50 -11.93 -1.90
N LEU A 246 11.80 -11.61 -1.84
CA LEU A 246 12.90 -12.57 -2.01
C LEU A 246 13.19 -13.37 -0.74
N HIS A 247 12.67 -12.94 0.42
CA HIS A 247 12.86 -13.65 1.68
C HIS A 247 11.95 -14.88 1.75
N GLU A 248 12.45 -15.93 2.40
CA GLU A 248 11.70 -17.19 2.57
C GLU A 248 10.34 -16.98 3.25
N ASP A 249 10.27 -16.02 4.17
CA ASP A 249 9.02 -15.57 4.77
C ASP A 249 8.78 -14.11 4.39
N ILE A 250 7.87 -13.90 3.42
CA ILE A 250 7.55 -12.57 2.88
C ILE A 250 6.77 -11.68 3.86
N LEU A 251 6.26 -12.24 4.97
CA LEU A 251 5.54 -11.49 5.99
C LEU A 251 6.46 -10.97 7.11
N LYS A 252 7.77 -11.24 7.05
CA LYS A 252 8.80 -10.72 7.97
C LYS A 252 9.52 -9.52 7.37
#